data_AF-A0A935SSH4-F1
#
_entry.id   AF-A0A935SSH4-F1
#
_cell.length_a   1.000
_cell.length_b   1.000
_cell.length_c   1.000
_cell.angle_alpha   90.00
_cell.angle_beta   90.00
_cell.angle_gamma   90.00
#
_symmetry.space_group_name_H-M   'P 1'
#
loop_
_entity.id
_entity.type
_entity.pdbx_description
1 polymer ?
#
loop_
_entity_poly.entity_id
_entity_poly.type
_entity_poly.pdbx_seq_one_letter_code
_entity_poly.pdbx_strand_id
1 'polypeptide(L)'
;MHLATRSLDRLRLRYSISGEEYSAVRIAALLHDVGHGPYSHVVESILGFHHEQFSIDSILSTETAIGRLLYDHSPDLAADVASIIRGDFRRRALAQLVSSQLDVDRMDYLLRDSLMTGAKYGIYDLEWIIKSIEINEAEDHLYISAPGIYAVEDYLQARYYMFRQVYFHRTLRSAEAVLKLLLRRALQLFRNGGDVWYRPNTPFENVLRGQKLTLTEHLALDDTDVLFYIKQWRTSTDQILADLSSRFLDRRLFKAFDLDMPAETRPAFIEGVRQVVKDHGFDPDYYVIEDEAEIRIIIFIPRTNRTPKI
;
A
#
# COMPACT_ATOMS: atom_id res chain seq x y z
N MET A 1 10.61 -6.27 -9.79
CA MET A 1 11.80 -7.00 -10.33
C MET A 1 12.21 -6.62 -11.76
N HIS A 2 11.34 -6.71 -12.79
CA HIS A 2 11.74 -6.46 -14.19
C HIS A 2 12.37 -5.07 -14.42
N LEU A 3 11.72 -4.01 -13.91
CA LEU A 3 12.23 -2.64 -14.01
C LEU A 3 13.54 -2.44 -13.23
N ALA A 4 13.72 -3.14 -12.09
CA ALA A 4 14.98 -3.15 -11.35
C ALA A 4 16.11 -3.74 -12.18
N THR A 5 15.87 -4.88 -12.85
CA THR A 5 16.84 -5.48 -13.78
C THR A 5 17.25 -4.50 -14.86
N ARG A 6 16.29 -3.89 -15.56
CA ARG A 6 16.58 -2.93 -16.64
C ARG A 6 17.38 -1.73 -16.17
N SER A 7 17.03 -1.18 -15.00
CA SER A 7 17.73 -0.04 -14.40
C SER A 7 19.16 -0.41 -14.00
N LEU A 8 19.34 -1.56 -13.35
CA LEU A 8 20.67 -2.07 -12.98
C LEU A 8 21.55 -2.38 -14.19
N ASP A 9 21.00 -3.00 -15.23
CA ASP A 9 21.73 -3.30 -16.47
C ASP A 9 22.23 -2.01 -17.13
N ARG A 10 21.41 -0.96 -17.13
CA ARG A 10 21.81 0.36 -17.64
C ARG A 10 22.89 1.01 -16.77
N LEU A 11 22.77 0.95 -15.45
CA LEU A 11 23.74 1.52 -14.51
C LEU A 11 25.09 0.79 -14.56
N ARG A 12 25.08 -0.53 -14.72
CA ARG A 12 26.30 -1.35 -14.86
C ARG A 12 27.18 -1.00 -16.06
N LEU A 13 26.65 -0.30 -17.06
CA LEU A 13 27.45 0.22 -18.17
C LEU A 13 28.43 1.31 -17.76
N ARG A 14 28.22 1.95 -16.59
CA ARG A 14 29.00 3.12 -16.14
C ARG A 14 29.52 2.98 -14.70
N TYR A 15 28.82 2.22 -13.87
CA TYR A 15 29.11 2.11 -12.44
C TYR A 15 29.47 0.68 -12.07
N SER A 16 30.40 0.53 -11.12
CA SER A 16 30.77 -0.77 -10.58
C SER A 16 29.71 -1.26 -9.59
N ILE A 17 28.92 -2.25 -10.02
CA ILE A 17 27.87 -2.91 -9.22
C ILE A 17 28.18 -4.40 -9.19
N SER A 18 28.44 -4.94 -8.01
CA SER A 18 28.85 -6.34 -7.82
C SER A 18 27.74 -7.33 -8.21
N GLY A 19 28.08 -8.62 -8.31
CA GLY A 19 27.10 -9.68 -8.57
C GLY A 19 26.09 -9.82 -7.44
N GLU A 20 26.57 -9.67 -6.21
CA GLU A 20 25.82 -9.73 -4.96
C GLU A 20 24.85 -8.54 -4.87
N GLU A 21 25.34 -7.31 -5.07
CA GLU A 21 24.51 -6.09 -5.04
C GLU A 21 23.38 -6.16 -6.08
N TYR A 22 23.69 -6.59 -7.29
CA TYR A 22 22.71 -6.76 -8.36
C TYR A 22 21.64 -7.79 -8.02
N SER A 23 22.04 -8.91 -7.40
CA SER A 23 21.10 -9.96 -7.01
C SER A 23 20.23 -9.49 -5.84
N ALA A 24 20.82 -8.87 -4.82
CA ALA A 24 20.11 -8.34 -3.66
C ALA A 24 19.05 -7.31 -4.06
N VAL A 25 19.38 -6.33 -4.92
CA VAL A 25 18.41 -5.31 -5.38
C VAL A 25 17.27 -5.94 -6.18
N ARG A 26 17.55 -6.91 -7.06
CA ARG A 26 16.51 -7.58 -7.84
C ARG A 26 15.57 -8.40 -6.97
N ILE A 27 16.11 -9.09 -5.98
CA ILE A 27 15.34 -9.89 -5.02
C ILE A 27 14.53 -8.97 -4.11
N ALA A 28 15.11 -7.87 -3.61
CA ALA A 28 14.37 -6.86 -2.86
C ALA A 28 13.22 -6.27 -3.68
N ALA A 29 13.45 -5.92 -4.94
CA ALA A 29 12.40 -5.46 -5.86
C ALA A 29 11.37 -6.54 -6.23
N LEU A 30 11.62 -7.82 -5.93
CA LEU A 30 10.65 -8.91 -6.08
C LEU A 30 9.85 -9.10 -4.79
N LEU A 31 10.49 -8.94 -3.64
CA LEU A 31 9.96 -9.31 -2.32
C LEU A 31 9.48 -8.11 -1.48
N HIS A 32 9.63 -6.86 -1.93
CA HIS A 32 9.28 -5.68 -1.14
C HIS A 32 7.85 -5.74 -0.56
N ASP A 33 6.91 -6.26 -1.35
CA ASP A 33 5.50 -6.37 -0.98
C ASP A 33 5.08 -7.78 -0.51
N VAL A 34 6.01 -8.71 -0.27
CA VAL A 34 5.66 -10.09 0.12
C VAL A 34 4.92 -10.18 1.45
N GLY A 35 5.06 -9.17 2.31
CA GLY A 35 4.38 -9.05 3.59
C GLY A 35 2.97 -8.47 3.52
N HIS A 36 2.46 -8.06 2.36
CA HIS A 36 1.08 -7.57 2.26
C HIS A 36 0.07 -8.71 2.48
N GLY A 37 -0.80 -8.52 3.49
CA GLY A 37 -1.98 -9.36 3.70
C GLY A 37 -3.20 -8.86 2.93
N PRO A 38 -4.34 -9.57 3.05
CA PRO A 38 -5.56 -9.22 2.33
C PRO A 38 -6.10 -7.88 2.77
N TYR A 39 -6.53 -7.05 1.81
CA TYR A 39 -6.97 -5.67 2.05
C TYR A 39 -6.04 -4.91 3.02
N SER A 40 -4.72 -5.11 2.88
CA SER A 40 -3.68 -4.75 3.86
C SER A 40 -3.94 -3.47 4.63
N HIS A 41 -4.16 -2.33 3.99
CA HIS A 41 -4.42 -1.05 4.68
C HIS A 41 -5.62 -1.08 5.65
N VAL A 42 -6.71 -1.76 5.29
CA VAL A 42 -7.90 -1.86 6.16
C VAL A 42 -7.58 -2.75 7.36
N VAL A 43 -6.98 -3.92 7.12
CA VAL A 43 -6.64 -4.89 8.18
C VAL A 43 -5.58 -4.31 9.12
N GLU A 44 -4.55 -3.66 8.60
CA GLU A 44 -3.51 -2.95 9.36
C GLU A 44 -4.11 -1.87 10.26
N SER A 45 -5.03 -1.07 9.73
CA SER A 45 -5.69 -0.01 10.50
C SER A 45 -6.52 -0.54 11.68
N ILE A 46 -6.95 -1.80 11.60
CA ILE A 46 -7.77 -2.46 12.63
C ILE A 46 -6.90 -3.19 13.64
N LEU A 47 -5.83 -3.85 13.20
CA LEU A 47 -4.98 -4.71 14.02
C LEU A 47 -3.70 -4.02 14.53
N GLY A 48 -3.35 -2.86 14.00
CA GLY A 48 -2.22 -2.05 14.47
C GLY A 48 -0.85 -2.64 14.14
N PHE A 49 -0.68 -3.21 12.94
CA PHE A 49 0.62 -3.66 12.43
C PHE A 49 0.96 -3.00 11.07
N HIS A 50 2.20 -3.20 10.60
CA HIS A 50 2.69 -2.72 9.30
C HIS A 50 3.22 -3.89 8.44
N HIS A 51 2.75 -4.02 7.19
CA HIS A 51 3.19 -5.04 6.21
C HIS A 51 4.71 -5.07 6.00
N GLU A 52 5.39 -3.92 6.05
CA GLU A 52 6.84 -3.83 5.85
C GLU A 52 7.60 -4.76 6.81
N GLN A 53 7.16 -4.86 8.06
CA GLN A 53 7.76 -5.77 9.04
C GLN A 53 7.54 -7.23 8.64
N PHE A 54 6.36 -7.59 8.14
CA PHE A 54 6.10 -8.94 7.64
C PHE A 54 6.92 -9.28 6.39
N SER A 55 7.19 -8.31 5.51
CA SER A 55 8.11 -8.51 4.38
C SER A 55 9.52 -8.86 4.89
N ILE A 56 10.03 -8.07 5.84
CA ILE A 56 11.36 -8.30 6.45
C ILE A 56 11.40 -9.65 7.18
N ASP A 57 10.41 -9.96 8.00
CA ASP A 57 10.33 -11.22 8.76
C ASP A 57 10.24 -12.43 7.81
N SER A 58 9.53 -12.29 6.68
CA SER A 58 9.46 -13.32 5.64
C SER A 58 10.82 -13.64 5.03
N ILE A 59 11.69 -12.62 4.92
CA ILE A 59 13.02 -12.71 4.32
C ILE A 59 14.05 -13.25 5.32
N LEU A 60 13.99 -12.80 6.57
CA LEU A 60 14.98 -13.14 7.60
C LEU A 60 14.65 -14.44 8.36
N SER A 61 13.43 -14.96 8.26
CA SER A 61 13.04 -16.18 8.97
C SER A 61 13.34 -17.45 8.16
N THR A 62 14.09 -18.38 8.74
CA THR A 62 14.30 -19.74 8.20
C THR A 62 13.06 -20.63 8.32
N GLU A 63 11.99 -20.16 8.97
CA GLU A 63 10.69 -20.84 8.98
C GLU A 63 9.98 -20.70 7.63
N THR A 64 10.28 -19.65 6.85
CA THR A 64 9.72 -19.47 5.52
C THR A 64 10.56 -20.16 4.45
N ALA A 65 9.92 -20.53 3.34
CA ALA A 65 10.66 -21.06 2.18
C ALA A 65 11.59 -20.00 1.57
N ILE A 66 11.20 -18.72 1.62
CA ILE A 66 11.98 -17.59 1.11
C ILE A 66 13.28 -17.46 1.90
N GLY A 67 13.19 -17.35 3.22
CA GLY A 67 14.37 -17.17 4.07
C GLY A 67 15.33 -18.35 3.92
N ARG A 68 14.83 -19.59 3.94
CA ARG A 68 15.67 -20.79 3.68
C ARG A 68 16.43 -20.69 2.35
N LEU A 69 15.73 -20.40 1.25
CA LEU A 69 16.35 -20.30 -0.08
C LEU A 69 17.41 -19.19 -0.14
N LEU A 70 17.19 -18.07 0.55
CA LEU A 70 18.16 -16.97 0.59
C LEU A 70 19.40 -17.36 1.40
N TYR A 71 19.24 -17.93 2.59
CA TYR A 71 20.36 -18.39 3.41
C TYR A 71 21.15 -19.54 2.77
N ASP A 72 20.46 -20.46 2.08
CA ASP A 72 21.11 -21.56 1.34
C ASP A 72 21.96 -21.04 0.17
N HIS A 73 21.56 -19.92 -0.45
CA HIS A 73 22.31 -19.31 -1.54
C HIS A 73 23.51 -18.51 -1.04
N SER A 74 23.33 -17.68 -0.01
CA SER A 74 24.40 -16.92 0.64
C SER A 74 23.97 -16.48 2.04
N PRO A 75 24.83 -16.62 3.07
CA PRO A 75 24.51 -16.22 4.45
C PRO A 75 24.09 -14.75 4.60
N ASP A 76 24.67 -13.86 3.80
CA ASP A 76 24.47 -12.41 3.92
C ASP A 76 23.31 -11.90 3.05
N LEU A 77 22.85 -12.68 2.06
CA LEU A 77 21.88 -12.23 1.07
C LEU A 77 20.53 -11.87 1.69
N ALA A 78 20.04 -12.65 2.66
CA ALA A 78 18.80 -12.34 3.36
C ALA A 78 18.89 -11.00 4.10
N ALA A 79 20.04 -10.73 4.74
CA ALA A 79 20.30 -9.48 5.46
C ALA A 79 20.37 -8.29 4.49
N ASP A 80 21.08 -8.44 3.37
CA ASP A 80 21.17 -7.41 2.34
C ASP A 80 19.80 -7.06 1.75
N VAL A 81 19.02 -8.06 1.35
CA VAL A 81 17.66 -7.87 0.81
C VAL A 81 16.76 -7.16 1.83
N ALA A 82 16.78 -7.59 3.08
CA ALA A 82 16.00 -6.95 4.14
C ALA A 82 16.43 -5.50 4.38
N SER A 83 17.73 -5.20 4.32
CA SER A 83 18.25 -3.84 4.50
C SER A 83 17.90 -2.89 3.36
N ILE A 84 17.72 -3.41 2.14
CA ILE A 84 17.25 -2.62 0.99
C ILE A 84 15.80 -2.20 1.22
N ILE A 85 14.94 -3.12 1.66
CA ILE A 85 13.52 -2.84 1.93
C ILE A 85 13.39 -1.83 3.09
N ARG A 86 14.18 -2.02 4.16
CA ARG A 86 14.20 -1.10 5.32
C ARG A 86 14.81 0.27 4.99
N GLY A 87 15.60 0.37 3.92
CA GLY A 87 16.27 1.61 3.50
C GLY A 87 17.58 1.90 4.25
N ASP A 88 18.20 0.91 4.90
CA ASP A 88 19.49 1.02 5.60
C ASP A 88 20.64 0.29 4.91
N PHE A 89 20.44 -0.20 3.68
CA PHE A 89 21.48 -0.84 2.87
C PHE A 89 22.69 0.08 2.63
N ARG A 90 23.89 -0.51 2.66
CA ARG A 90 25.17 0.22 2.59
C ARG A 90 25.28 1.12 1.36
N ARG A 91 24.87 0.64 0.18
CA ARG A 91 24.82 1.45 -1.05
C ARG A 91 23.43 2.03 -1.24
N ARG A 92 23.23 3.24 -0.71
CA ARG A 92 21.93 3.93 -0.67
C ARG A 92 21.39 4.19 -2.07
N ALA A 93 22.24 4.54 -3.03
CA ALA A 93 21.80 4.73 -4.41
C ALA A 93 21.13 3.47 -4.97
N LEU A 94 21.63 2.27 -4.65
CA LEU A 94 21.01 1.04 -5.13
C LEU A 94 19.70 0.73 -4.42
N ALA A 95 19.60 1.01 -3.11
CA ALA A 95 18.35 0.84 -2.37
C ALA A 95 17.24 1.78 -2.85
N GLN A 96 17.58 2.99 -3.29
CA GLN A 96 16.63 3.97 -3.84
C GLN A 96 15.95 3.49 -5.13
N LEU A 97 16.49 2.47 -5.81
CA LEU A 97 15.79 1.83 -6.93
C LEU A 97 14.53 1.12 -6.47
N VAL A 98 14.52 0.61 -5.23
CA VAL A 98 13.40 -0.14 -4.65
C VAL A 98 12.48 0.77 -3.84
N SER A 99 13.05 1.71 -3.08
CA SER A 99 12.28 2.63 -2.24
C SER A 99 12.79 4.07 -2.35
N SER A 100 12.05 4.92 -3.06
CA SER A 100 12.28 6.36 -3.22
C SER A 100 11.02 7.09 -3.74
N GLN A 101 11.15 8.33 -4.21
CA GLN A 101 10.05 9.01 -4.92
C GLN A 101 9.92 8.56 -6.38
N LEU A 102 10.97 7.93 -6.91
CA LEU A 102 11.11 7.50 -8.30
C LEU A 102 11.71 6.08 -8.31
N ASP A 103 11.06 5.17 -7.62
CA ASP A 103 11.45 3.76 -7.54
C ASP A 103 10.70 2.89 -8.56
N VAL A 104 11.21 1.69 -8.73
CA VAL A 104 10.68 0.70 -9.68
C VAL A 104 9.31 0.15 -9.30
N ASP A 105 8.94 0.25 -8.02
CA ASP A 105 7.60 -0.11 -7.54
C ASP A 105 6.56 0.89 -8.09
N ARG A 106 6.72 2.19 -7.81
CA ARG A 106 5.86 3.25 -8.33
C ARG A 106 5.81 3.27 -9.84
N MET A 107 6.94 3.03 -10.48
CA MET A 107 6.97 2.96 -11.93
C MET A 107 6.06 1.83 -12.45
N ASP A 108 6.14 0.65 -11.85
CA ASP A 108 5.36 -0.52 -12.27
C ASP A 108 3.87 -0.33 -11.97
N TYR A 109 3.49 -0.01 -10.73
CA TYR A 109 2.08 0.03 -10.36
C TYR A 109 1.33 1.15 -11.09
N LEU A 110 1.93 2.31 -11.34
CA LEU A 110 1.25 3.39 -12.05
C LEU A 110 0.87 2.97 -13.49
N LEU A 111 1.79 2.31 -14.20
CA LEU A 111 1.55 1.81 -15.54
C LEU A 111 0.59 0.62 -15.54
N ARG A 112 0.80 -0.32 -14.62
CA ARG A 112 -0.04 -1.53 -14.48
C ARG A 112 -1.47 -1.16 -14.13
N ASP A 113 -1.68 -0.29 -13.16
CA ASP A 113 -3.01 0.12 -12.73
C ASP A 113 -3.71 0.94 -13.81
N SER A 114 -2.99 1.82 -14.51
CA SER A 114 -3.53 2.55 -15.65
C SER A 114 -4.01 1.60 -16.75
N LEU A 115 -3.24 0.55 -17.04
CA LEU A 115 -3.62 -0.49 -17.99
C LEU A 115 -4.85 -1.28 -17.52
N MET A 116 -4.82 -1.79 -16.28
CA MET A 116 -5.85 -2.70 -15.75
C MET A 116 -7.19 -2.00 -15.49
N THR A 117 -7.16 -0.73 -15.09
CA THR A 117 -8.38 0.08 -14.91
C THR A 117 -8.90 0.67 -16.22
N GLY A 118 -8.06 0.73 -17.26
CA GLY A 118 -8.34 1.45 -18.50
C GLY A 118 -8.27 2.97 -18.36
N ALA A 119 -7.94 3.49 -17.18
CA ALA A 119 -7.77 4.91 -16.93
C ALA A 119 -6.40 5.34 -17.49
N LYS A 120 -6.40 5.97 -18.68
CA LYS A 120 -5.18 6.36 -19.42
C LYS A 120 -4.42 7.55 -18.81
N TYR A 121 -4.54 7.76 -17.50
CA TYR A 121 -3.90 8.84 -16.77
C TYR A 121 -2.48 8.50 -16.29
N GLY A 122 -2.15 7.22 -16.12
CA GLY A 122 -0.86 6.77 -15.58
C GLY A 122 0.25 6.58 -16.60
N ILE A 123 0.11 7.12 -17.82
CA ILE A 123 1.06 6.90 -18.92
C ILE A 123 2.13 8.00 -18.90
N TYR A 124 3.40 7.59 -18.87
CA TYR A 124 4.58 8.47 -18.92
C TYR A 124 5.73 7.74 -19.62
N ASP A 125 6.80 8.48 -19.98
CA ASP A 125 7.94 7.90 -20.70
C ASP A 125 8.91 7.16 -19.76
N LEU A 126 8.53 5.93 -19.40
CA LEU A 126 9.36 5.02 -18.60
C LEU A 126 10.73 4.75 -19.24
N GLU A 127 10.78 4.62 -20.57
CA GLU A 127 12.01 4.30 -21.30
C GLU A 127 13.05 5.41 -21.11
N TRP A 128 12.60 6.65 -21.17
CA TRP A 128 13.47 7.79 -20.98
C TRP A 128 13.92 7.99 -19.54
N ILE A 129 13.06 7.66 -18.55
CA ILE A 129 13.45 7.64 -17.13
C ILE A 129 14.58 6.62 -16.90
N ILE A 130 14.39 5.36 -17.33
CA ILE A 130 15.40 4.30 -17.18
C ILE A 130 16.70 4.69 -17.89
N LYS A 131 16.61 5.30 -19.07
CA LYS A 131 17.81 5.73 -19.82
C LYS A 131 18.59 6.85 -19.12
N SER A 132 17.87 7.70 -18.38
CA SER A 132 18.39 8.93 -17.79
C SER A 132 18.78 8.79 -16.31
N ILE A 133 18.53 7.63 -15.69
CA ILE A 133 18.92 7.32 -14.31
C ILE A 133 20.43 7.14 -14.20
N GLU A 134 21.03 7.77 -13.20
CA GLU A 134 22.47 7.78 -12.96
C GLU A 134 22.73 7.78 -11.43
N ILE A 135 23.96 7.46 -11.02
CA ILE A 135 24.39 7.44 -9.61
C ILE A 135 25.38 8.58 -9.37
N ASN A 136 25.15 9.36 -8.31
CA ASN A 136 26.15 10.27 -7.78
C ASN A 136 27.01 9.50 -6.77
N GLU A 137 28.21 9.08 -7.18
CA GLU A 137 29.10 8.27 -6.32
C GLU A 137 29.65 9.04 -5.11
N ALA A 138 29.70 10.39 -5.17
CA ALA A 138 30.21 11.20 -4.06
C ALA A 138 29.19 11.32 -2.91
N GLU A 139 27.90 11.33 -3.25
CA GLU A 139 26.80 11.48 -2.29
C GLU A 139 25.99 10.18 -2.09
N ASP A 140 26.31 9.12 -2.83
CA ASP A 140 25.63 7.82 -2.85
C ASP A 140 24.09 7.95 -3.02
N HIS A 141 23.67 8.65 -4.07
CA HIS A 141 22.26 8.82 -4.40
C HIS A 141 21.96 8.59 -5.89
N LEU A 142 20.73 8.15 -6.18
CA LEU A 142 20.17 8.15 -7.53
C LEU A 142 19.73 9.55 -7.92
N TYR A 143 20.00 9.90 -9.17
CA TYR A 143 19.46 11.10 -9.77
C TYR A 143 19.05 10.83 -11.22
N ILE A 144 18.24 11.74 -11.75
CA ILE A 144 17.91 11.77 -13.18
C ILE A 144 18.75 12.85 -13.84
N SER A 145 19.53 12.45 -14.84
CA SER A 145 20.31 13.38 -15.65
C SER A 145 19.40 14.38 -16.36
N ALA A 146 19.90 15.59 -16.63
CA ALA A 146 19.11 16.69 -17.19
C ALA A 146 18.24 16.33 -18.42
N PRO A 147 18.68 15.48 -19.37
CA PRO A 147 17.83 15.07 -20.49
C PRO A 147 16.53 14.38 -20.06
N GLY A 148 16.50 13.71 -18.90
CA GLY A 148 15.37 12.95 -18.38
C GLY A 148 14.28 13.78 -17.69
N ILE A 149 14.47 15.09 -17.54
CA ILE A 149 13.61 15.93 -16.70
C ILE A 149 12.14 15.91 -17.14
N TYR A 150 11.86 16.00 -18.44
CA TYR A 150 10.49 16.00 -18.96
C TYR A 150 9.77 14.66 -18.72
N ALA A 151 10.49 13.55 -18.78
CA ALA A 151 9.89 12.24 -18.47
C ALA A 151 9.54 12.11 -16.98
N VAL A 152 10.31 12.76 -16.10
CA VAL A 152 9.99 12.84 -14.66
C VAL A 152 8.79 13.76 -14.42
N GLU A 153 8.68 14.88 -15.12
CA GLU A 153 7.50 15.76 -15.06
C GLU A 153 6.23 15.01 -15.48
N ASP A 154 6.30 14.26 -16.59
CA ASP A 154 5.20 13.39 -17.05
C ASP A 154 4.85 12.32 -16.00
N TYR A 155 5.85 11.68 -15.39
CA TYR A 155 5.64 10.72 -14.29
C TYR A 155 4.93 11.36 -13.10
N LEU A 156 5.33 12.56 -12.68
CA LEU A 156 4.71 13.26 -11.55
C LEU A 156 3.26 13.63 -11.87
N GLN A 157 2.99 14.07 -13.10
CA GLN A 157 1.64 14.38 -13.57
C GLN A 157 0.75 13.13 -13.63
N ALA A 158 1.30 12.04 -14.17
CA ALA A 158 0.64 10.74 -14.24
C ALA A 158 0.29 10.21 -12.84
N ARG A 159 1.25 10.28 -11.91
CA ARG A 159 1.05 9.94 -10.50
C ARG A 159 -0.07 10.79 -9.88
N TYR A 160 -0.02 12.11 -10.04
CA TYR A 160 -1.07 13.00 -9.51
C TYR A 160 -2.46 12.60 -10.00
N TYR A 161 -2.62 12.34 -11.30
CA TYR A 161 -3.91 11.95 -11.85
C TYR A 161 -4.36 10.55 -11.41
N MET A 162 -3.45 9.57 -11.31
CA MET A 162 -3.78 8.24 -10.79
C MET A 162 -4.30 8.30 -9.34
N PHE A 163 -3.68 9.12 -8.49
CA PHE A 163 -4.19 9.37 -7.14
C PHE A 163 -5.59 9.98 -7.16
N ARG A 164 -5.82 11.03 -7.95
CA ARG A 164 -7.12 11.71 -8.00
C ARG A 164 -8.23 10.85 -8.59
N GLN A 165 -7.94 10.07 -9.64
CA GLN A 165 -8.96 9.42 -10.47
C GLN A 165 -9.18 7.96 -10.12
N VAL A 166 -8.17 7.28 -9.56
CA VAL A 166 -8.22 5.85 -9.24
C VAL A 166 -8.16 5.65 -7.74
N TYR A 167 -7.05 6.00 -7.09
CA TYR A 167 -6.82 5.66 -5.67
C TYR A 167 -7.76 6.40 -4.72
N PHE A 168 -8.08 7.66 -5.01
CA PHE A 168 -9.01 8.47 -4.22
C PHE A 168 -10.41 8.52 -4.83
N HIS A 169 -10.73 7.60 -5.74
CA HIS A 169 -12.06 7.55 -6.31
C HIS A 169 -13.09 7.25 -5.22
N ARG A 170 -14.06 8.16 -5.05
CA ARG A 170 -15.08 8.10 -3.98
C ARG A 170 -15.77 6.75 -3.80
N THR A 171 -16.00 6.01 -4.89
CA THR A 171 -16.60 4.67 -4.84
C THR A 171 -15.65 3.62 -4.27
N LEU A 172 -14.35 3.70 -4.56
CA LEU A 172 -13.34 2.82 -3.97
C LEU A 172 -13.23 3.09 -2.46
N ARG A 173 -13.09 4.37 -2.09
CA ARG A 173 -13.05 4.80 -0.68
C ARG A 173 -14.29 4.39 0.10
N SER A 174 -15.47 4.45 -0.52
CA SER A 174 -16.68 3.95 0.10
C SER A 174 -16.68 2.43 0.30
N ALA A 175 -16.11 1.65 -0.61
CA ALA A 175 -15.94 0.20 -0.43
C ALA A 175 -15.00 -0.13 0.73
N GLU A 176 -13.86 0.57 0.81
CA GLU A 176 -12.92 0.46 1.94
C GLU A 176 -13.58 0.82 3.27
N ALA A 177 -14.39 1.89 3.29
CA ALA A 177 -15.12 2.32 4.46
C ALA A 177 -16.14 1.28 4.94
N VAL A 178 -16.92 0.70 4.02
CA VAL A 178 -17.86 -0.38 4.35
C VAL A 178 -17.10 -1.59 4.91
N LEU A 179 -15.99 -2.00 4.28
CA LEU A 179 -15.16 -3.11 4.77
C LEU A 179 -14.60 -2.84 6.17
N LYS A 180 -14.11 -1.62 6.41
CA LYS A 180 -13.58 -1.20 7.71
C LYS A 180 -14.62 -1.25 8.81
N LEU A 181 -15.81 -0.71 8.57
CA LEU A 181 -16.91 -0.71 9.55
C LEU A 181 -17.46 -2.12 9.79
N LEU A 182 -17.54 -2.93 8.72
CA LEU A 182 -17.93 -4.35 8.81
C LEU A 182 -16.97 -5.12 9.72
N LEU A 183 -15.66 -5.04 9.46
CA LEU A 183 -14.67 -5.74 10.26
C LEU A 183 -14.68 -5.25 11.71
N ARG A 184 -14.80 -3.92 11.93
CA ARG A 184 -14.96 -3.36 13.28
C ARG A 184 -16.19 -3.93 14.00
N ARG A 185 -17.33 -4.07 13.32
CA ARG A 185 -18.54 -4.66 13.90
C ARG A 185 -18.31 -6.12 14.27
N ALA A 186 -17.70 -6.90 13.39
CA ALA A 186 -17.38 -8.31 13.64
C ALA A 186 -16.46 -8.46 14.87
N LEU A 187 -15.40 -7.66 14.97
CA LEU A 187 -14.51 -7.64 16.13
C LEU A 187 -15.25 -7.25 17.42
N GLN A 188 -16.12 -6.25 17.37
CA GLN A 188 -16.91 -5.82 18.53
C GLN A 188 -17.84 -6.94 19.02
N LEU A 189 -18.58 -7.57 18.10
CA LEU A 189 -19.49 -8.67 18.42
C LEU A 189 -18.72 -9.85 19.03
N PHE A 190 -17.58 -10.23 18.44
CA PHE A 190 -16.75 -11.32 18.93
C PHE A 190 -16.30 -11.08 20.38
N ARG A 191 -15.79 -9.88 20.66
CA ARG A 191 -15.32 -9.50 22.01
C ARG A 191 -16.43 -9.48 23.05
N ASN A 192 -17.65 -9.13 22.64
CA ASN A 192 -18.80 -9.04 23.53
C ASN A 192 -19.54 -10.39 23.70
N GLY A 193 -19.05 -11.47 23.08
CA GLY A 193 -19.74 -12.76 23.08
C GLY A 193 -21.06 -12.77 22.29
N GLY A 194 -21.19 -11.86 21.32
CA GLY A 194 -22.35 -11.75 20.44
C GLY A 194 -22.35 -12.78 19.32
N ASP A 195 -23.41 -12.77 18.51
CA ASP A 195 -23.58 -13.67 17.37
C ASP A 195 -22.72 -13.25 16.17
N VAL A 196 -21.50 -13.80 16.11
CA VAL A 196 -20.61 -13.67 14.98
C VAL A 196 -20.08 -15.05 14.60
N TRP A 197 -20.32 -15.45 13.35
CA TRP A 197 -19.78 -16.70 12.85
C TRP A 197 -18.26 -16.60 12.73
N TYR A 198 -17.55 -17.63 13.17
CA TYR A 198 -16.12 -17.76 12.95
C TYR A 198 -15.71 -19.24 12.89
N ARG A 199 -14.56 -19.52 12.29
CA ARG A 199 -13.97 -20.86 12.29
C ARG A 199 -12.89 -20.96 13.37
N PRO A 200 -13.07 -21.82 14.39
CA PRO A 200 -12.04 -22.04 15.39
C PRO A 200 -10.75 -22.62 14.79
N ASN A 201 -9.61 -22.30 15.41
CA ASN A 201 -8.27 -22.69 15.03
C ASN A 201 -7.88 -22.21 13.63
N THR A 202 -8.21 -20.96 13.30
CA THR A 202 -7.78 -20.32 12.05
C THR A 202 -7.07 -19.00 12.34
N PRO A 203 -6.16 -18.53 11.47
CA PRO A 203 -5.54 -17.21 11.61
C PRO A 203 -6.57 -16.07 11.77
N PHE A 204 -7.69 -16.19 11.06
CA PHE A 204 -8.77 -15.20 11.11
C PHE A 204 -9.50 -15.17 12.47
N GLU A 205 -9.51 -16.26 13.23
CA GLU A 205 -9.97 -16.21 14.62
C GLU A 205 -9.09 -15.28 15.46
N ASN A 206 -7.77 -15.34 15.28
CA ASN A 206 -6.83 -14.47 15.99
C ASN A 206 -7.03 -13.00 15.59
N VAL A 207 -7.35 -12.75 14.31
CA VAL A 207 -7.80 -11.42 13.84
C VAL A 207 -9.02 -10.93 14.63
N LEU A 208 -10.07 -11.77 14.76
CA LEU A 208 -11.28 -11.41 15.50
C LEU A 208 -11.03 -11.21 17.00
N ARG A 209 -10.09 -11.97 17.58
CA ARG A 209 -9.61 -11.79 18.95
C ARG A 209 -8.81 -10.48 19.12
N GLY A 210 -8.38 -9.85 18.03
CA GLY A 210 -7.45 -8.73 18.05
C GLY A 210 -6.07 -9.13 18.55
N GLN A 211 -5.68 -10.38 18.32
CA GLN A 211 -4.35 -10.90 18.64
C GLN A 211 -3.41 -10.63 17.47
N LYS A 212 -2.14 -10.37 17.79
CA LYS A 212 -1.10 -10.26 16.76
C LYS A 212 -0.92 -11.63 16.11
N LEU A 213 -0.96 -11.66 14.78
CA LEU A 213 -0.68 -12.86 14.01
C LEU A 213 0.81 -13.19 14.06
N THR A 214 1.12 -14.48 14.13
CA THR A 214 2.46 -14.98 13.79
C THR A 214 2.73 -14.80 12.29
N LEU A 215 4.00 -14.87 11.89
CA LEU A 215 4.39 -14.78 10.48
C LEU A 215 3.66 -15.83 9.62
N THR A 216 3.65 -17.08 10.07
CA THR A 216 2.99 -18.19 9.36
C THR A 216 1.48 -17.99 9.24
N GLU A 217 0.83 -17.48 10.29
CA GLU A 217 -0.60 -17.17 10.25
C GLU A 217 -0.92 -16.01 9.31
N HIS A 218 -0.10 -14.96 9.31
CA HIS A 218 -0.25 -13.82 8.41
C HIS A 218 -0.09 -14.23 6.95
N LEU A 219 0.95 -14.99 6.62
CA LEU A 219 1.21 -15.48 5.26
C LEU A 219 0.18 -16.50 4.76
N ALA A 220 -0.62 -17.08 5.65
CA ALA A 220 -1.68 -18.01 5.31
C ALA A 220 -3.03 -17.33 5.01
N LEU A 221 -3.15 -16.01 5.24
CA LEU A 221 -4.36 -15.25 4.98
C LEU A 221 -4.35 -14.63 3.59
N ASP A 222 -5.46 -14.76 2.87
CA ASP A 222 -5.69 -14.07 1.61
C ASP A 222 -7.12 -13.50 1.49
N ASP A 223 -7.40 -12.83 0.37
CA ASP A 223 -8.68 -12.14 0.16
C ASP A 223 -9.86 -13.12 0.21
N THR A 224 -9.64 -14.39 -0.13
CA THR A 224 -10.65 -15.45 -0.09
C THR A 224 -11.09 -15.73 1.33
N ASP A 225 -10.18 -15.73 2.30
CA ASP A 225 -10.52 -15.89 3.72
C ASP A 225 -11.46 -14.76 4.16
N VAL A 226 -11.07 -13.51 3.88
CA VAL A 226 -11.87 -12.33 4.23
C VAL A 226 -13.25 -12.41 3.58
N LEU A 227 -13.31 -12.70 2.28
CA LEU A 227 -14.57 -12.80 1.53
C LEU A 227 -15.44 -13.96 2.01
N PHE A 228 -14.85 -15.09 2.41
CA PHE A 228 -15.57 -16.23 2.94
C PHE A 228 -16.25 -15.87 4.27
N TYR A 229 -15.53 -15.21 5.19
CA TYR A 229 -16.10 -14.72 6.43
C TYR A 229 -17.23 -13.71 6.20
N ILE A 230 -17.04 -12.74 5.29
CA ILE A 230 -18.10 -11.78 4.92
C ILE A 230 -19.34 -12.48 4.38
N LYS A 231 -19.19 -13.54 3.58
CA LYS A 231 -20.32 -14.35 3.08
C LYS A 231 -21.08 -15.04 4.21
N GLN A 232 -20.41 -15.53 5.25
CA GLN A 232 -21.09 -16.11 6.42
C GLN A 232 -21.81 -15.03 7.23
N TRP A 233 -21.20 -13.86 7.39
CA TRP A 233 -21.76 -12.76 8.17
C TRP A 233 -22.99 -12.11 7.56
N ARG A 234 -23.23 -12.25 6.26
CA ARG A 234 -24.48 -11.85 5.60
C ARG A 234 -25.74 -12.45 6.26
N THR A 235 -25.64 -13.63 6.87
CA THR A 235 -26.76 -14.30 7.54
C THR A 235 -26.71 -14.19 9.07
N SER A 236 -25.87 -13.30 9.63
CA SER A 236 -25.82 -13.03 11.07
C SER A 236 -27.17 -12.49 11.57
N THR A 237 -27.51 -12.79 12.83
CA THR A 237 -28.67 -12.17 13.48
C THR A 237 -28.44 -10.71 13.83
N ASP A 238 -27.18 -10.24 13.86
CA ASP A 238 -26.84 -8.83 14.01
C ASP A 238 -27.12 -8.07 12.71
N GLN A 239 -28.10 -7.16 12.76
CA GLN A 239 -28.57 -6.43 11.59
C GLN A 239 -27.49 -5.56 10.94
N ILE A 240 -26.61 -4.95 11.74
CA ILE A 240 -25.53 -4.09 11.25
C ILE A 240 -24.50 -4.94 10.49
N LEU A 241 -24.03 -6.03 11.10
CA LEU A 241 -23.07 -6.94 10.47
C LEU A 241 -23.64 -7.56 9.18
N ALA A 242 -24.89 -8.02 9.20
CA ALA A 242 -25.57 -8.60 8.05
C ALA A 242 -25.75 -7.60 6.90
N ASP A 243 -26.18 -6.36 7.19
CA ASP A 243 -26.35 -5.32 6.19
C ASP A 243 -25.00 -4.86 5.61
N LEU A 244 -23.99 -4.57 6.44
CA LEU A 244 -22.67 -4.17 5.94
C LEU A 244 -22.02 -5.28 5.09
N SER A 245 -22.17 -6.54 5.49
CA SER A 245 -21.70 -7.69 4.70
C SER A 245 -22.40 -7.78 3.35
N SER A 246 -23.73 -7.60 3.35
CA SER A 246 -24.50 -7.56 2.11
C SER A 246 -24.11 -6.38 1.23
N ARG A 247 -23.88 -5.20 1.80
CA ARG A 247 -23.45 -4.00 1.08
C ARG A 247 -22.12 -4.18 0.38
N PHE A 248 -21.15 -4.78 1.05
CA PHE A 248 -19.84 -5.03 0.46
C PHE A 248 -19.95 -6.01 -0.71
N LEU A 249 -20.61 -7.14 -0.50
CA LEU A 249 -20.76 -8.21 -1.51
C LEU A 249 -21.64 -7.79 -2.71
N ASP A 250 -22.73 -7.07 -2.47
CA ASP A 250 -23.67 -6.62 -3.52
C ASP A 250 -23.34 -5.23 -4.06
N ARG A 251 -22.19 -4.66 -3.65
CA ARG A 251 -21.73 -3.33 -4.06
C ARG A 251 -22.75 -2.21 -3.78
N ARG A 252 -23.53 -2.31 -2.70
CA ARG A 252 -24.43 -1.26 -2.18
C ARG A 252 -23.68 -0.32 -1.23
N LEU A 253 -22.73 0.41 -1.80
CA LEU A 253 -21.79 1.26 -1.06
C LEU A 253 -22.45 2.54 -0.52
N PHE A 254 -21.78 3.20 0.43
CA PHE A 254 -22.24 4.47 0.96
C PHE A 254 -22.14 5.59 -0.09
N LYS A 255 -22.98 6.62 0.11
CA LYS A 255 -22.84 7.86 -0.65
C LYS A 255 -21.73 8.69 -0.02
N ALA A 256 -20.73 9.02 -0.82
CA ALA A 256 -19.67 9.94 -0.43
C ALA A 256 -20.00 11.38 -0.83
N PHE A 257 -19.64 12.32 0.03
CA PHE A 257 -19.77 13.76 -0.17
C PHE A 257 -18.43 14.42 0.14
N ASP A 258 -17.98 15.30 -0.75
CA ASP A 258 -16.78 16.10 -0.51
C ASP A 258 -17.13 17.23 0.47
N LEU A 259 -16.35 17.36 1.55
CA LEU A 259 -16.56 18.36 2.61
C LEU A 259 -15.82 19.66 2.29
N ASP A 260 -16.18 20.28 1.17
CA ASP A 260 -15.65 21.58 0.71
C ASP A 260 -16.30 22.73 1.51
N MET A 261 -16.11 22.73 2.83
CA MET A 261 -16.68 23.72 3.74
C MET A 261 -15.68 24.18 4.80
N PRO A 262 -15.86 25.38 5.39
CA PRO A 262 -15.01 25.88 6.46
C PRO A 262 -14.95 24.91 7.65
N ALA A 263 -13.77 24.76 8.24
CA ALA A 263 -13.50 23.82 9.33
C ALA A 263 -14.39 24.08 10.55
N GLU A 264 -14.79 25.33 10.77
CA GLU A 264 -15.64 25.76 11.89
C GLU A 264 -17.08 25.24 11.75
N THR A 265 -17.56 25.08 10.52
CA THR A 265 -18.93 24.60 10.22
C THR A 265 -19.03 23.07 10.13
N ARG A 266 -17.90 22.40 9.91
CA ARG A 266 -17.85 20.95 9.69
C ARG A 266 -18.44 20.13 10.85
N PRO A 267 -18.12 20.39 12.14
CA PRO A 267 -18.67 19.60 13.25
C PRO A 267 -20.20 19.64 13.33
N ALA A 268 -20.80 20.81 13.12
CA ALA A 268 -22.25 20.97 13.15
C ALA A 268 -22.93 20.25 11.97
N PHE A 269 -22.31 20.26 10.79
CA PHE A 269 -22.79 19.51 9.63
C PHE A 269 -22.76 17.99 9.89
N ILE A 270 -21.63 17.47 10.41
CA ILE A 270 -21.48 16.05 10.72
C ILE A 270 -22.49 15.61 11.77
N GLU A 271 -22.71 16.39 12.83
CA GLU A 271 -23.71 16.06 13.85
C GLU A 271 -25.12 16.03 13.26
N GLY A 272 -25.45 16.97 12.36
CA GLY A 272 -26.70 16.95 11.62
C GLY A 272 -26.87 15.68 10.77
N VAL A 273 -25.83 15.24 10.07
CA VAL A 273 -25.84 13.98 9.30
C VAL A 273 -26.03 12.77 10.22
N ARG A 274 -25.33 12.73 11.36
CA ARG A 274 -25.46 11.66 12.35
C ARG A 274 -26.88 11.59 12.90
N GLN A 275 -27.51 12.73 13.19
CA GLN A 275 -28.90 12.76 13.65
C GLN A 275 -29.87 12.27 12.56
N VAL A 276 -29.72 12.70 11.31
CA VAL A 276 -30.56 12.21 10.20
C VAL A 276 -30.46 10.70 10.03
N VAL A 277 -29.25 10.14 10.10
CA VAL A 277 -29.00 8.69 10.01
C VAL A 277 -29.68 7.95 11.16
N LYS A 278 -29.57 8.48 12.38
CA LYS A 278 -30.23 7.95 13.58
C LYS A 278 -31.76 7.99 13.47
N ASP A 279 -32.33 9.08 12.97
CA ASP A 279 -33.78 9.25 12.80
C ASP A 279 -34.37 8.24 11.79
N HIS A 280 -33.55 7.74 10.86
CA HIS A 280 -33.93 6.68 9.92
C HIS A 280 -33.62 5.26 10.42
N GLY A 281 -33.25 5.10 11.70
CA GLY A 281 -33.04 3.80 12.34
C GLY A 281 -31.67 3.18 12.09
N PHE A 282 -30.70 3.93 11.58
CA PHE A 282 -29.33 3.46 11.40
C PHE A 282 -28.42 3.95 12.53
N ASP A 283 -27.44 3.12 12.92
CA ASP A 283 -26.43 3.50 13.90
C ASP A 283 -25.37 4.43 13.28
N PRO A 284 -25.25 5.70 13.71
CA PRO A 284 -24.30 6.63 13.12
C PRO A 284 -22.84 6.17 13.23
N ASP A 285 -22.48 5.30 14.18
CA ASP A 285 -21.11 4.80 14.33
C ASP A 285 -20.72 3.78 13.24
N TYR A 286 -21.72 3.22 12.54
CA TYR A 286 -21.54 2.22 11.49
C TYR A 286 -22.03 2.68 10.11
N TYR A 287 -22.77 3.79 10.05
CA TYR A 287 -23.36 4.32 8.82
C TYR A 287 -22.92 5.75 8.49
N VAL A 288 -22.09 6.37 9.33
CA VAL A 288 -21.41 7.64 9.05
C VAL A 288 -19.92 7.46 9.30
N ILE A 289 -19.11 7.87 8.33
CA ILE A 289 -17.66 7.84 8.44
C ILE A 289 -17.08 9.04 7.72
N GLU A 290 -16.24 9.78 8.44
CA GLU A 290 -15.37 10.78 7.85
C GLU A 290 -14.09 10.09 7.38
N ASP A 291 -13.69 10.43 6.16
CA ASP A 291 -12.51 9.88 5.51
C ASP A 291 -11.66 11.04 4.97
N GLU A 292 -10.35 10.92 5.14
CA GLU A 292 -9.38 11.93 4.71
C GLU A 292 -8.30 11.25 3.86
N ALA A 293 -8.00 11.85 2.71
CA ALA A 293 -7.03 11.33 1.76
C ALA A 293 -6.10 12.46 1.32
N GLU A 294 -4.82 12.33 1.62
CA GLU A 294 -3.78 13.30 1.24
C GLU A 294 -2.76 12.68 0.29
N ILE A 295 -2.36 13.42 -0.75
CA ILE A 295 -1.19 13.06 -1.57
C ILE A 295 0.04 13.72 -0.95
N ARG A 296 0.96 12.92 -0.40
CA ARG A 296 2.31 13.41 -0.06
C ARG A 296 3.13 13.56 -1.34
N ILE A 297 2.98 14.70 -2.02
CA ILE A 297 3.88 15.12 -3.12
C ILE A 297 4.95 16.00 -2.51
N ILE A 298 6.18 15.50 -2.40
CA ILE A 298 7.34 16.37 -2.14
C ILE A 298 7.65 17.07 -3.46
N ILE A 299 7.33 18.36 -3.53
CA ILE A 299 7.68 19.20 -4.68
C ILE A 299 9.20 19.31 -4.74
N PHE A 300 9.81 18.79 -5.81
CA PHE A 300 11.21 19.04 -6.11
C PHE A 300 11.36 20.52 -6.48
N ILE A 301 11.93 21.32 -5.57
CA ILE A 301 12.43 22.64 -5.91
C ILE A 301 13.80 22.43 -6.55
N PRO A 302 13.98 22.67 -7.86
CA PRO A 302 15.31 22.61 -8.45
C PRO A 302 16.20 23.63 -7.72
N ARG A 303 17.35 23.19 -7.20
CA ARG A 303 18.41 24.12 -6.78
C ARG A 303 18.93 24.84 -8.03
N THR A 304 18.28 25.92 -8.42
CA THR A 304 18.88 26.87 -9.35
C THR A 304 19.99 27.60 -8.61
N ASN A 305 21.19 27.03 -8.61
CA ASN A 305 22.43 27.81 -8.44
C ASN A 305 22.63 28.64 -9.71
N ARG A 306 21.77 29.64 -9.90
CA ARG A 306 22.08 30.81 -10.71
C ARG A 306 21.91 32.01 -9.80
N THR A 307 23.01 32.37 -9.14
CA THR A 307 23.24 33.77 -8.79
C THR A 307 22.92 34.61 -10.03
N PRO A 308 22.06 35.64 -9.94
CA PRO A 308 21.98 36.62 -11.01
C PRO A 308 23.37 37.25 -11.13
N LYS A 309 24.05 37.00 -12.24
CA LYS A 309 25.15 37.87 -12.66
C LYS A 309 24.51 39.07 -13.32
N ILE A 310 24.67 40.20 -12.62
CA ILE A 310 24.32 41.59 -12.96
C ILE A 310 22.84 41.90 -12.85
#